data_AF-A0A957K841-F1
#
_entry.id   AF-A0A957K841-F1
#
_cell.length_a   1.000
_cell.length_b   1.000
_cell.length_c   1.000
_cell.angle_alpha   90.00
_cell.angle_beta   90.00
_cell.angle_gamma   90.00
#
_symmetry.space_group_name_H-M   'P 1'
#
loop_
_entity.id
_entity.type
_entity.pdbx_description
1 polymer ?
#
loop_
_entity_poly.entity_id
_entity_poly.type
_entity_poly.pdbx_seq_one_letter_code
_entity_poly.pdbx_strand_id
1 'polypeptide(L)'
;KYMKNFDAFDVASIRMFAATVALIPLSLLAVGFDLAAVTSLGYGALVYAALVGTFGGTMLAFYNIKRFGATASSMTAYVVPVVANIGGILFLDEIFTRGMLAGTGLIVLGIYIINRRQRVVRR
;
A
#
# COMPACT_ATOMS: atom_id res chain seq x y z
N LYS A 1 7.94 16.64 -9.24
CA LYS A 1 8.14 17.64 -10.32
C LYS A 1 8.56 16.98 -11.66
N TYR A 2 9.14 15.77 -11.67
CA TYR A 2 9.63 15.08 -12.88
C TYR A 2 8.76 13.91 -13.43
N MET A 3 7.62 13.59 -12.81
CA MET A 3 6.78 12.41 -13.19
C MET A 3 5.64 12.72 -14.17
N LYS A 4 5.59 13.92 -14.79
CA LYS A 4 4.48 14.27 -15.69
C LYS A 4 4.57 13.63 -17.08
N ASN A 5 5.77 13.17 -17.48
CA ASN A 5 6.06 12.65 -18.82
C ASN A 5 6.36 11.15 -18.85
N PHE A 6 6.42 10.49 -17.70
CA PHE A 6 6.61 9.03 -17.64
C PHE A 6 5.26 8.35 -17.58
N ASP A 7 5.10 7.30 -18.37
CA ASP A 7 3.87 6.51 -18.30
C ASP A 7 3.80 5.83 -16.92
N ALA A 8 2.58 5.69 -16.40
CA ALA A 8 2.33 5.02 -15.14
C ALA A 8 2.96 3.61 -15.11
N PHE A 9 2.98 3.00 -16.29
CA PHE A 9 3.56 1.70 -16.55
C PHE A 9 5.07 1.66 -16.36
N ASP A 10 5.82 2.67 -16.81
CA ASP A 10 7.29 2.69 -16.72
C ASP A 10 7.75 2.72 -15.26
N VAL A 11 7.15 3.62 -14.48
CA VAL A 11 7.48 3.78 -13.06
C VAL A 11 7.08 2.53 -12.27
N ALA A 12 5.89 1.97 -12.55
CA ALA A 12 5.44 0.75 -11.89
C ALA A 12 6.36 -0.42 -12.22
N SER A 13 6.75 -0.59 -13.48
CA SER A 13 7.62 -1.68 -13.95
C SER A 13 9.01 -1.60 -13.31
N ILE A 14 9.64 -0.42 -13.32
CA ILE A 14 10.95 -0.22 -12.67
C ILE A 14 10.85 -0.51 -11.17
N ARG A 15 9.79 -0.03 -10.51
CA ARG A 15 9.58 -0.25 -9.07
C ARG A 15 9.39 -1.74 -8.75
N MET A 16 8.59 -2.46 -9.53
CA MET A 16 8.35 -3.89 -9.33
C MET A 16 9.62 -4.69 -9.60
N PHE A 17 10.38 -4.36 -10.65
CA PHE A 17 11.66 -5.01 -10.93
C PHE A 17 12.67 -4.80 -9.80
N ALA A 18 12.83 -3.54 -9.35
CA ALA A 18 13.71 -3.22 -8.23
C ALA A 18 13.28 -3.93 -6.94
N ALA A 19 11.97 -3.99 -6.66
CA ALA A 19 11.43 -4.72 -5.52
C ALA A 19 11.76 -6.22 -5.60
N THR A 20 11.58 -6.85 -6.77
CA THR A 20 11.94 -8.26 -6.98
C THR A 20 13.42 -8.51 -6.74
N VAL A 21 14.30 -7.70 -7.34
CA VAL A 21 15.76 -7.83 -7.17
C VAL A 21 16.16 -7.66 -5.70
N ALA A 22 15.55 -6.71 -4.99
CA ALA A 22 15.81 -6.49 -3.57
C ALA A 22 15.25 -7.61 -2.67
N LEU A 23 14.10 -8.19 -3.03
CA LEU A 23 13.44 -9.22 -2.23
C LEU A 23 14.05 -10.62 -2.41
N ILE A 24 14.64 -10.95 -3.56
CA ILE A 24 15.29 -12.25 -3.79
C ILE A 24 16.33 -12.60 -2.71
N PRO A 25 17.35 -11.77 -2.41
CA PRO A 25 18.34 -12.09 -1.38
C PRO A 25 17.72 -12.15 0.03
N LEU A 26 16.73 -11.30 0.31
CA LEU A 26 16.04 -11.32 1.61
C LEU A 26 15.22 -12.61 1.79
N SER A 27 14.51 -13.03 0.74
CA SER A 27 13.72 -14.28 0.74
C SER A 27 14.61 -15.50 0.93
N LEU A 28 15.78 -15.51 0.27
CA LEU A 28 16.76 -16.58 0.37
C LEU A 28 17.31 -16.72 1.79
N LEU A 29 17.58 -15.61 2.47
CA LEU A 29 18.18 -15.61 3.82
C LEU A 29 17.15 -15.84 4.93
N ALA A 30 15.90 -15.40 4.76
CA ALA A 30 14.89 -15.45 5.82
C ALA A 30 14.04 -16.73 5.82
N VAL A 31 13.65 -17.23 4.64
CA VAL A 31 12.66 -18.33 4.50
C VAL A 31 13.24 -19.52 3.73
N GLY A 32 14.14 -19.28 2.79
CA GLY A 32 14.66 -20.31 1.88
C GLY A 32 13.70 -20.60 0.71
N PHE A 33 14.00 -21.65 -0.06
CA PHE A 33 13.17 -22.11 -1.18
C PHE A 33 12.46 -23.42 -0.82
N ASP A 34 11.20 -23.32 -0.42
CA ASP A 34 10.30 -24.48 -0.31
C ASP A 34 9.05 -24.24 -1.15
N LEU A 35 9.10 -24.69 -2.41
CA LEU A 35 7.97 -24.60 -3.33
C LEU A 35 6.89 -25.67 -3.04
N ALA A 36 7.20 -26.70 -2.25
CA ALA A 36 6.24 -27.74 -1.90
C ALA A 36 5.22 -27.25 -0.85
N ALA A 37 5.55 -26.21 -0.09
CA ALA A 37 4.65 -25.55 0.83
C ALA A 37 3.58 -24.67 0.14
N VAL A 38 3.71 -24.40 -1.17
CA VAL A 38 2.79 -23.50 -1.89
C VAL A 38 1.57 -24.26 -2.39
N THR A 39 0.41 -23.95 -1.80
CA THR A 39 -0.88 -24.54 -2.20
C THR A 39 -1.47 -23.84 -3.43
N SER A 40 -2.41 -24.50 -4.10
CA SER A 40 -3.18 -23.91 -5.21
C SER A 40 -3.93 -22.63 -4.81
N LEU A 41 -4.43 -22.58 -3.57
CA LEU A 41 -5.02 -21.37 -2.99
C LEU A 41 -3.98 -20.26 -2.81
N GLY A 42 -2.75 -20.60 -2.41
CA GLY A 42 -1.64 -19.66 -2.30
C GLY A 42 -1.33 -18.98 -3.64
N TYR A 43 -1.29 -19.73 -4.74
CA TYR A 43 -1.14 -19.15 -6.08
C TYR A 43 -2.32 -18.22 -6.44
N GLY A 44 -3.54 -18.62 -6.13
CA GLY A 44 -4.73 -17.78 -6.34
C GLY A 44 -4.67 -16.46 -5.56
N ALA A 45 -4.30 -16.53 -4.28
CA ALA A 45 -4.11 -15.36 -3.42
C ALA A 45 -2.99 -14.44 -3.95
N LEU A 46 -1.88 -15.02 -4.44
CA LEU A 46 -0.79 -14.27 -5.04
C LEU A 46 -1.24 -13.52 -6.31
N VAL A 47 -1.97 -14.18 -7.21
CA VAL A 47 -2.51 -13.56 -8.42
C VAL A 47 -3.49 -12.44 -8.06
N TYR A 48 -4.39 -12.68 -7.11
CA TYR A 48 -5.32 -11.66 -6.62
C TYR A 48 -4.59 -10.44 -6.05
N ALA A 49 -3.58 -10.65 -5.20
CA ALA A 49 -2.78 -9.57 -4.63
C ALA A 49 -2.00 -8.79 -5.70
N ALA A 50 -1.47 -9.47 -6.71
CA ALA A 50 -0.76 -8.84 -7.82
C ALA A 50 -1.69 -7.98 -8.68
N LEU A 51 -2.85 -8.51 -9.10
CA LEU A 51 -3.75 -7.82 -10.02
C LEU A 51 -4.61 -6.75 -9.32
N VAL A 52 -5.24 -7.10 -8.20
CA VAL A 52 -6.19 -6.20 -7.53
C VAL A 52 -5.45 -5.27 -6.57
N GLY A 53 -4.64 -5.83 -5.68
CA GLY A 53 -3.92 -5.06 -4.66
C GLY A 53 -2.83 -4.15 -5.23
N THR A 54 -2.03 -4.68 -6.16
CA THR A 54 -0.86 -3.97 -6.68
C THR A 54 -1.15 -3.24 -7.98
N PHE A 55 -1.54 -3.93 -9.05
CA PHE A 55 -1.79 -3.31 -10.34
C PHE A 55 -2.98 -2.34 -10.29
N GLY A 56 -4.14 -2.76 -9.76
CA GLY A 56 -5.29 -1.89 -9.56
C GLY A 56 -4.98 -0.70 -8.64
N GLY A 57 -4.33 -0.95 -7.51
CA GLY A 57 -3.95 0.10 -6.55
C GLY A 57 -3.01 1.14 -7.15
N THR A 58 -1.99 0.72 -7.91
CA THR A 58 -1.07 1.64 -8.59
C THR A 58 -1.75 2.43 -9.70
N MET A 59 -2.62 1.81 -10.49
CA MET A 59 -3.39 2.50 -11.54
C MET A 59 -4.30 3.58 -10.93
N LEU A 60 -4.99 3.29 -9.83
CA LEU A 60 -5.79 4.26 -9.07
C LEU A 60 -4.93 5.39 -8.50
N ALA A 61 -3.75 5.08 -7.96
CA ALA A 61 -2.82 6.09 -7.47
C ALA A 61 -2.36 7.03 -8.61
N PHE A 62 -2.01 6.48 -9.77
CA PHE A 62 -1.67 7.29 -10.95
C PHE A 62 -2.83 8.14 -11.42
N TYR A 63 -4.04 7.58 -11.48
CA TYR A 63 -5.25 8.33 -11.81
C TYR A 63 -5.46 9.51 -10.85
N ASN A 64 -5.35 9.28 -9.54
CA ASN A 64 -5.48 10.34 -8.53
C ASN A 64 -4.42 11.42 -8.69
N ILE A 65 -3.16 11.06 -8.95
CA ILE A 65 -2.08 12.02 -9.20
C ILE A 65 -2.38 12.86 -10.46
N LYS A 66 -2.82 12.22 -11.56
CA LYS A 66 -3.11 12.90 -12.83
C LYS A 66 -4.32 13.84 -12.69
N ARG A 67 -5.36 13.42 -11.95
CA ARG A 67 -6.63 14.16 -11.82
C ARG A 67 -6.60 15.24 -10.75
N PHE A 68 -6.03 14.96 -9.59
CA PHE A 68 -6.08 15.83 -8.40
C PHE A 68 -4.72 16.39 -7.97
N GLY A 69 -3.63 15.95 -8.62
CA GLY A 69 -2.27 16.36 -8.29
C GLY A 69 -1.66 15.55 -7.15
N ALA A 70 -0.34 15.64 -7.02
CA ALA A 70 0.44 14.81 -6.09
C ALA A 70 0.04 15.02 -4.62
N THR A 71 -0.21 16.26 -4.19
CA THR A 71 -0.54 16.58 -2.79
C THR A 71 -1.86 15.97 -2.35
N ALA A 72 -2.90 16.09 -3.18
CA ALA A 72 -4.21 15.50 -2.88
C ALA A 72 -4.14 13.95 -2.93
N SER A 73 -3.36 13.39 -3.86
CA SER A 73 -3.16 11.94 -3.91
C SER A 73 -2.39 11.38 -2.71
N SER A 74 -1.50 12.17 -2.08
CA SER A 74 -0.84 11.74 -0.84
C SER A 74 -1.81 11.73 0.35
N MET A 75 -2.84 12.59 0.35
CA MET A 75 -3.85 12.59 1.40
C MET A 75 -4.70 11.31 1.38
N THR A 76 -5.02 10.75 0.20
CA THR A 76 -5.80 9.51 0.11
C THR A 76 -5.06 8.31 0.67
N ALA A 77 -3.73 8.29 0.55
CA ALA A 77 -2.87 7.24 1.13
C ALA A 77 -2.97 7.16 2.66
N TYR A 78 -3.32 8.27 3.32
CA TYR A 78 -3.53 8.29 4.77
C TYR A 78 -4.78 7.53 5.21
N VAL A 79 -5.80 7.44 4.35
CA VAL A 79 -7.07 6.76 4.69
C VAL A 79 -6.94 5.25 4.55
N VAL A 80 -6.04 4.77 3.69
CA VAL A 80 -5.79 3.34 3.41
C VAL A 80 -5.63 2.49 4.67
N PRO A 81 -4.72 2.80 5.63
CA PRO A 81 -4.56 1.96 6.82
C PRO A 81 -5.82 1.87 7.69
N VAL A 82 -6.64 2.92 7.75
CA VAL A 82 -7.90 2.91 8.51
C VAL A 82 -8.91 1.97 7.86
N VAL A 83 -9.06 2.06 6.54
CA VAL A 83 -9.97 1.19 5.77
C VAL A 83 -9.49 -0.26 5.79
N ALA A 84 -8.18 -0.49 5.67
CA ALA A 84 -7.59 -1.82 5.74
C ALA A 84 -7.84 -2.47 7.10
N ASN A 85 -7.71 -1.71 8.19
CA ASN A 85 -7.98 -2.22 9.54
C ASN A 85 -9.48 -2.56 9.71
N ILE A 86 -10.38 -1.67 9.27
CA ILE A 86 -11.83 -1.94 9.28
C ILE A 86 -12.16 -3.20 8.47
N GLY A 87 -11.55 -3.36 7.30
CA GLY A 87 -11.68 -4.55 6.48
C GLY A 87 -11.17 -5.82 7.18
N GLY A 88 -10.02 -5.77 7.83
CA GLY A 88 -9.47 -6.89 8.60
C GLY A 88 -10.43 -7.37 9.69
N ILE A 89 -11.06 -6.44 10.41
CA ILE A 89 -12.06 -6.78 11.43
C ILE A 89 -13.28 -7.48 10.81
N LEU A 90 -13.80 -6.93 9.72
CA LEU A 90 -15.06 -7.39 9.14
C LEU A 90 -14.91 -8.68 8.31
N PHE A 91 -13.75 -8.90 7.70
CA PHE A 91 -13.53 -10.01 6.77
C PHE A 91 -12.63 -11.12 7.30
N LEU A 92 -11.73 -10.83 8.27
CA LEU A 92 -10.78 -11.80 8.82
C LEU A 92 -11.07 -12.16 10.30
N ASP A 93 -12.10 -11.59 10.92
CA ASP A 93 -12.43 -11.79 12.35
C ASP A 93 -11.23 -11.59 13.30
N GLU A 94 -10.33 -10.65 12.98
CA GLU A 94 -9.13 -10.40 13.77
C GLU A 94 -9.47 -9.91 15.20
N ILE A 95 -8.93 -10.60 16.22
CA ILE A 95 -9.09 -10.21 17.62
C ILE A 95 -8.21 -9.00 17.93
N PHE A 96 -8.83 -7.89 18.30
CA PHE A 96 -8.10 -6.67 18.67
C PHE A 96 -7.16 -6.89 19.85
N THR A 97 -5.86 -6.81 19.59
CA THR A 97 -4.87 -6.64 20.65
C THR A 97 -4.76 -5.17 21.04
N ARG A 98 -4.38 -4.89 22.30
CA ARG A 98 -4.13 -3.52 22.78
C ARG A 98 -3.11 -2.77 21.92
N GLY A 99 -2.17 -3.50 21.28
CA GLY A 99 -1.20 -2.96 20.34
C GLY A 99 -1.83 -2.43 19.05
N MET A 100 -2.81 -3.13 18.46
CA MET A 100 -3.51 -2.66 17.26
C MET A 100 -4.30 -1.37 17.53
N LEU A 101 -4.93 -1.23 18.69
CA LEU A 101 -5.59 0.01 19.09
C LEU A 101 -4.60 1.17 19.23
N ALA A 102 -3.45 0.93 19.87
CA ALA A 102 -2.40 1.94 19.98
C ALA A 102 -1.85 2.36 18.61
N GLY A 103 -1.58 1.39 17.72
CA GLY A 103 -1.12 1.66 16.35
C GLY A 103 -2.15 2.42 15.52
N THR A 104 -3.43 2.03 15.61
CA THR A 104 -4.53 2.74 14.92
C THR A 104 -4.65 4.17 15.44
N GLY A 105 -4.60 4.37 16.76
CA GLY A 105 -4.60 5.69 17.37
C GLY A 105 -3.43 6.55 16.89
N LEU A 106 -2.23 5.99 16.79
CA LEU A 106 -1.04 6.68 16.31
C LEU A 106 -1.18 7.10 14.84
N ILE A 107 -1.73 6.24 13.99
CA ILE A 107 -2.04 6.57 12.59
C ILE A 107 -3.03 7.72 12.54
N VAL A 108 -4.17 7.62 13.24
CA VAL A 108 -5.19 8.69 13.27
C VAL A 108 -4.60 10.02 13.75
N LEU A 109 -3.73 10.00 14.77
CA LEU A 109 -3.01 11.17 15.26
C LEU A 109 -2.09 11.79 14.19
N GLY A 110 -1.31 10.96 13.49
CA GLY A 110 -0.46 11.41 12.39
C GLY A 110 -1.26 12.08 11.27
N ILE A 111 -2.38 11.47 10.87
CA ILE A 111 -3.31 12.01 9.87
C ILE A 111 -3.85 13.36 10.32
N TYR A 112 -4.28 13.46 11.59
CA TYR A 112 -4.80 14.70 12.16
C TYR A 112 -3.76 15.84 12.13
N ILE A 113 -2.51 15.57 12.53
CA ILE A 113 -1.43 16.56 12.55
C ILE A 113 -1.13 17.07 11.13
N ILE A 114 -1.01 16.17 10.16
CA ILE A 114 -0.69 16.51 8.76
C ILE A 114 -1.82 17.32 8.12
N ASN A 115 -3.07 16.88 8.27
CA ASN A 115 -4.22 17.58 7.72
C ASN A 115 -4.42 18.97 8.36
N ARG A 116 -4.10 19.12 9.65
CA ARG A 116 -4.16 20.42 10.32
C ARG A 116 -3.15 21.41 9.74
N ARG A 117 -1.91 20.98 9.47
CA ARG A 117 -0.90 21.86 8.83
C ARG A 117 -1.31 22.31 7.44
N GLN A 118 -1.92 21.43 6.65
CA GLN A 118 -2.34 21.77 5.29
C GLN A 118 -3.54 22.74 5.25
N ARG A 119 -4.42 22.73 6.26
CA ARG A 119 -5.48 23.74 6.41
C ARG A 119 -4.94 25.13 6.79
N VAL A 120 -3.85 25.21 7.55
CA VAL A 120 -3.26 26.49 8.00
C VAL A 120 -2.49 27.20 6.88
N VAL A 121 -1.82 26.46 6.00
CA VAL A 121 -1.04 27.03 4.88
C VAL A 121 -1.94 27.54 3.73
N ARG A 122 -3.22 27.17 3.72
CA ARG A 122 -4.19 27.53 2.68
C ARG A 122 -5.09 28.73 3.06
N ARG A 123 -4.81 29.41 4.17
CA ARG A 123 -5.44 30.66 4.57
C ARG A 123 -4.53 31.85 4.28
#